data_AF-A0A2L0GNI0-F1
#
_entry.id   AF-A0A2L0GNI0-F1
#
_cell.length_a   1.000
_cell.length_b   1.000
_cell.length_c   1.000
_cell.angle_alpha   90.00
_cell.angle_beta   90.00
_cell.angle_gamma   90.00
#
_symmetry.space_group_name_H-M   'P 1'
#
loop_
_entity.id
_entity.type
_entity.pdbx_description
1 polymer ?
#
loop_
_entity_poly.entity_id
_entity_poly.type
_entity_poly.pdbx_seq_one_letter_code
_entity_poly.pdbx_strand_id
1 'polypeptide(L)'
;MARKSPLDDPVNAAHAWARYRQIMKWLLAATVLTVAIAMGLLFAYNGMISVHFYIAVALGISLTMLLGGGLMGLVFLSNGTGHDESVDNQMPSRDEFWSPKED
;
A
#
# COMPACT_ATOMS: atom_id res chain seq x y z
N MET A 1 -17.60 11.46 -20.95
CA MET A 1 -18.25 11.25 -19.64
C MET A 1 -17.43 10.19 -18.92
N ALA A 2 -16.86 10.51 -17.75
CA ALA A 2 -16.06 9.54 -16.99
C ALA A 2 -16.88 8.27 -16.73
N ARG A 3 -16.30 7.09 -17.02
CA ARG A 3 -16.95 5.82 -16.72
C ARG A 3 -17.11 5.69 -15.20
N LYS A 4 -18.28 5.23 -14.73
CA LYS A 4 -18.54 4.97 -13.31
C LYS A 4 -17.42 4.09 -12.73
N SER A 5 -16.87 4.51 -11.59
CA SER A 5 -15.82 3.76 -10.91
C SER A 5 -16.44 2.47 -10.37
N PRO A 6 -15.81 1.29 -10.55
CA PRO A 6 -16.31 0.05 -9.94
C PRO A 6 -16.37 0.09 -8.40
N LEU A 7 -15.72 1.08 -7.76
CA LEU A 7 -15.84 1.37 -6.32
C LEU A 7 -17.13 2.13 -5.94
N ASP A 8 -17.86 2.70 -6.90
CA ASP A 8 -19.18 3.30 -6.66
C ASP A 8 -20.23 2.21 -6.39
N ASP A 9 -19.93 0.96 -6.74
CA ASP A 9 -20.71 -0.21 -6.33
C ASP A 9 -20.27 -0.67 -4.92
N PRO A 10 -21.14 -0.54 -3.90
CA PRO A 10 -20.79 -0.88 -2.52
C PRO A 10 -20.40 -2.35 -2.33
N VAL A 11 -20.88 -3.25 -3.19
CA VAL A 11 -20.58 -4.69 -3.10
C VAL A 11 -19.15 -4.97 -3.54
N ASN A 12 -18.72 -4.38 -4.66
CA ASN A 12 -17.36 -4.55 -5.20
C ASN A 12 -16.31 -3.89 -4.30
N ALA A 13 -16.60 -2.68 -3.80
CA ALA A 13 -15.73 -1.99 -2.85
C ALA A 13 -15.54 -2.79 -1.55
N ALA A 14 -16.62 -3.36 -0.99
CA ALA A 14 -16.55 -4.16 0.23
C ALA A 14 -15.66 -5.40 0.04
N HIS A 15 -15.78 -6.09 -1.11
CA HIS A 15 -14.95 -7.26 -1.41
C HIS A 15 -13.46 -6.90 -1.54
N ALA A 16 -13.15 -5.81 -2.24
CA ALA A 16 -11.77 -5.36 -2.43
C ALA A 16 -11.10 -4.96 -1.09
N TRP A 17 -11.82 -4.22 -0.24
CA TRP A 17 -11.36 -3.84 1.10
C TRP A 17 -11.24 -5.04 2.06
N ALA A 18 -12.06 -6.09 1.90
CA ALA A 18 -11.90 -7.31 2.68
C ALA A 18 -10.56 -8.00 2.37
N ARG A 19 -10.17 -8.06 1.09
CA ARG A 19 -8.88 -8.62 0.66
C ARG A 19 -7.71 -7.81 1.16
N TYR A 20 -7.75 -6.48 1.02
CA TYR A 20 -6.70 -5.59 1.56
C TYR A 20 -6.50 -5.80 3.07
N ARG A 21 -7.59 -5.85 3.85
CA ARG A 21 -7.52 -6.11 5.29
C ARG A 21 -6.91 -7.48 5.62
N GLN A 22 -7.20 -8.51 4.82
CA GLN A 22 -6.59 -9.82 5.00
C GLN A 22 -5.07 -9.79 4.77
N ILE A 23 -4.62 -9.09 3.73
CA ILE A 23 -3.18 -8.89 3.46
C ILE A 23 -2.53 -8.12 4.62
N MET A 24 -3.17 -7.04 5.09
CA MET A 24 -2.63 -6.25 6.20
C MET A 24 -2.54 -7.03 7.52
N LYS A 25 -3.46 -7.98 7.78
CA LYS A 25 -3.36 -8.88 8.94
C LYS A 25 -2.13 -9.78 8.85
N TRP A 26 -1.87 -10.37 7.68
CA TRP A 26 -0.68 -11.19 7.46
C TRP A 26 0.61 -10.37 7.55
N LEU A 27 0.62 -9.17 6.97
CA LEU A 27 1.73 -8.23 7.10
C LEU A 27 2.00 -7.87 8.56
N LEU A 28 0.96 -7.57 9.35
CA LEU A 28 1.09 -7.28 10.77
C LEU A 28 1.68 -8.48 11.53
N ALA A 29 1.20 -9.70 11.27
CA ALA A 29 1.74 -10.90 11.88
C ALA A 29 3.22 -11.11 11.54
N ALA A 30 3.60 -10.93 10.27
CA ALA A 30 4.98 -11.00 9.84
C ALA A 30 5.85 -9.92 10.49
N THR A 31 5.37 -8.68 10.58
CA THR A 31 6.07 -7.58 11.24
C THR A 31 6.30 -7.88 12.73
N VAL A 32 5.28 -8.34 13.45
CA VAL A 32 5.40 -8.72 14.87
C VAL A 32 6.42 -9.84 15.04
N LEU A 33 6.40 -10.85 14.17
CA LEU A 33 7.38 -11.93 14.18
C LEU A 33 8.80 -11.40 13.96
N THR A 34 9.00 -10.53 12.97
CA THR A 34 10.31 -9.91 12.69
C THR A 34 10.81 -9.10 13.88
N VAL A 35 9.94 -8.29 14.51
CA VAL A 35 10.29 -7.53 15.71
C VAL A 35 10.65 -8.46 16.86
N ALA A 36 9.88 -9.51 17.10
CA ALA A 36 10.17 -10.48 18.17
C ALA A 36 11.54 -11.16 17.95
N ILE A 37 11.84 -11.58 16.72
CA ILE A 37 13.14 -12.17 16.36
C ILE A 37 14.27 -11.15 16.56
N ALA A 38 14.10 -9.92 16.04
CA ALA A 38 15.10 -8.87 16.18
C ALA A 38 15.39 -8.54 17.65
N MET A 39 14.35 -8.45 18.49
CA MET A 39 14.50 -8.19 19.92
C MET A 39 15.14 -9.36 20.65
N GLY A 40 14.75 -10.60 20.33
CA GLY A 40 15.37 -11.79 20.89
C GLY A 40 16.86 -11.87 20.57
N LEU A 41 17.25 -11.61 19.32
CA LEU A 41 18.66 -11.61 18.91
C LEU A 41 19.43 -10.46 19.55
N LEU A 42 18.89 -9.23 19.52
CA LEU A 42 19.56 -8.07 20.13
C LEU A 42 19.81 -8.28 21.62
N PHE A 43 18.81 -8.81 22.34
CA PHE A 43 18.94 -9.12 23.74
C PHE A 43 19.93 -10.26 24.01
N ALA A 44 19.89 -11.33 23.22
CA ALA A 44 20.79 -12.48 23.39
C ALA A 44 22.28 -12.12 23.21
N TYR A 45 22.61 -11.24 22.26
CA TYR A 45 24.00 -10.90 21.97
C TYR A 45 24.51 -9.66 22.72
N ASN A 46 23.64 -8.72 23.07
CA ASN A 46 24.07 -7.44 23.65
C ASN A 46 23.57 -7.22 25.09
N GLY A 47 22.70 -8.09 25.60
CA GLY A 47 22.13 -7.95 26.94
C GLY A 47 21.29 -6.68 27.12
N MET A 48 21.20 -6.20 28.36
CA MET A 48 20.41 -5.03 28.72
C MET A 48 21.18 -3.74 28.44
N ILE A 49 21.06 -3.20 27.21
CA ILE A 49 21.61 -1.87 26.86
C ILE A 49 20.70 -0.76 27.39
N SER A 50 19.91 -0.11 26.52
CA SER A 50 19.03 1.01 26.86
C SER A 50 17.64 0.71 26.32
N VAL A 51 16.61 0.94 27.14
CA VAL A 51 15.23 0.70 26.71
C VAL A 51 14.86 1.52 25.48
N HIS A 52 15.42 2.73 25.34
CA HIS A 52 15.21 3.60 24.19
C HIS A 52 15.73 2.97 22.89
N PHE A 53 16.84 2.22 22.96
CA PHE A 53 17.38 1.53 21.81
C PHE A 53 16.42 0.43 21.32
N TYR A 54 15.92 -0.40 22.24
CA TYR A 54 14.96 -1.44 21.93
C TYR A 54 13.65 -0.87 21.34
N ILE A 55 13.14 0.21 21.93
CA ILE A 55 11.95 0.90 21.44
C ILE A 55 12.19 1.49 20.04
N ALA A 56 13.32 2.16 19.82
CA ALA A 56 13.66 2.75 18.53
C ALA A 56 13.76 1.70 17.43
N VAL A 57 14.40 0.54 17.70
CA VAL A 57 14.50 -0.57 16.75
C VAL A 57 13.12 -1.16 16.45
N ALA A 58 12.32 -1.46 17.48
CA ALA A 58 10.99 -2.03 17.31
C ALA A 58 10.07 -1.10 16.50
N LEU A 59 10.09 0.20 16.80
CA LEU A 59 9.33 1.21 16.06
C LEU A 59 9.86 1.35 14.62
N GLY A 60 11.18 1.41 14.43
CA GLY A 60 11.79 1.52 13.11
C GLY A 60 11.36 0.38 12.19
N ILE A 61 11.53 -0.88 12.65
CA ILE A 61 11.11 -2.06 11.88
C ILE A 61 9.62 -2.02 11.60
N SER A 62 8.80 -1.80 12.64
CA SER A 62 7.34 -1.84 12.52
C SER A 62 6.80 -0.79 11.56
N LEU A 63 7.24 0.45 11.72
CA LEU A 63 6.79 1.56 10.88
C LEU A 63 7.22 1.36 9.43
N THR A 64 8.48 0.99 9.18
CA THR A 64 8.95 0.77 7.81
C THR A 64 8.20 -0.36 7.12
N MET A 65 8.03 -1.51 7.78
CA MET A 65 7.34 -2.66 7.17
C MET A 65 5.86 -2.39 6.94
N LEU A 66 5.15 -1.83 7.94
CA LEU A 66 3.72 -1.56 7.82
C LEU A 66 3.43 -0.43 6.84
N LEU A 67 4.26 0.62 6.83
CA LEU A 67 4.11 1.72 5.88
C LEU A 67 4.41 1.25 4.46
N GLY A 68 5.57 0.62 4.23
CA GLY A 68 5.95 0.12 2.91
C GLY A 68 4.97 -0.92 2.36
N GLY A 69 4.62 -1.91 3.17
CA GLY A 69 3.66 -2.95 2.78
C GLY A 69 2.22 -2.43 2.65
N GLY A 70 1.81 -1.48 3.50
CA GLY A 70 0.50 -0.84 3.41
C GLY A 70 0.34 -0.02 2.13
N LEU A 71 1.35 0.78 1.79
CA LEU A 71 1.37 1.54 0.54
C LEU A 71 1.34 0.60 -0.68
N MET A 72 2.16 -0.45 -0.69
CA MET A 72 2.14 -1.47 -1.76
C MET A 72 0.77 -2.16 -1.87
N GLY A 73 0.14 -2.49 -0.73
CA GLY A 73 -1.20 -3.06 -0.70
C GLY A 73 -2.27 -2.12 -1.27
N LEU A 74 -2.16 -0.82 -0.99
CA LEU A 74 -3.04 0.21 -1.55
C LEU A 74 -2.85 0.36 -3.07
N VAL A 75 -1.61 0.30 -3.57
CA VAL A 75 -1.35 0.30 -5.03
C VAL A 75 -2.05 -0.87 -5.72
N PHE A 76 -1.98 -2.08 -5.15
CA PHE A 76 -2.69 -3.23 -5.70
C PHE A 76 -4.21 -3.10 -5.61
N LEU A 77 -4.72 -2.47 -4.55
CA LEU A 77 -6.14 -2.16 -4.44
C LEU A 77 -6.58 -1.20 -5.55
N SER A 78 -5.81 -0.15 -5.81
CA SER A 78 -6.09 0.86 -6.86
C SER A 78 -6.18 0.22 -8.25
N ASN A 79 -5.17 -0.57 -8.62
CA ASN A 79 -5.15 -1.29 -9.90
C ASN A 79 -6.25 -2.36 -9.97
N GLY A 80 -6.47 -3.11 -8.89
CA GLY A 80 -7.40 -4.23 -8.87
C GLY A 80 -8.88 -3.83 -8.90
N THR A 81 -9.23 -2.59 -8.58
CA THR A 81 -10.61 -2.10 -8.57
C THR A 81 -10.99 -1.29 -9.81
N GLY A 82 -10.12 -1.22 -10.82
CA GLY A 82 -10.37 -0.43 -12.04
C GLY A 82 -10.44 1.08 -11.79
N HIS A 83 -9.91 1.55 -10.65
CA HIS A 83 -9.91 2.97 -10.30
C HIS A 83 -9.05 3.75 -11.28
N ASP A 84 -7.86 3.26 -11.56
CA ASP A 84 -6.90 3.85 -12.49
C ASP A 84 -7.40 3.79 -13.96
N GLU A 85 -8.26 2.83 -14.31
CA GLU A 85 -8.89 2.71 -15.64
C GLU A 85 -10.10 3.65 -15.83
N SER A 86 -10.66 4.16 -14.73
CA SER A 86 -11.77 5.12 -14.73
C SER A 86 -11.31 6.58 -14.83
N VAL A 87 -10.01 6.82 -14.64
CA VAL A 87 -9.38 8.13 -14.90
C VAL A 87 -9.35 8.35 -16.41
N ASP A 88 -10.23 9.23 -16.88
CA ASP A 88 -10.25 9.69 -18.26
C ASP A 88 -8.97 10.50 -18.52
N ASN A 89 -8.02 9.91 -19.24
CA ASN A 89 -6.86 10.64 -19.71
C ASN A 89 -7.35 11.55 -20.84
N GLN A 90 -7.60 12.83 -20.52
CA GLN A 90 -7.80 13.93 -21.48
C GLN A 90 -6.53 14.20 -22.31
N MET A 91 -5.81 13.16 -22.71
CA MET A 91 -4.76 13.28 -23.70
C MET A 91 -5.46 13.45 -25.05
N PRO A 92 -5.07 14.47 -25.84
CA PRO A 92 -5.54 14.59 -27.21
C PRO A 92 -5.25 13.26 -27.92
N SER A 93 -6.19 12.84 -28.76
CA SER A 93 -5.92 11.70 -29.64
C SER A 93 -4.66 12.00 -30.46
N ARG A 94 -3.90 10.96 -30.86
CA ARG A 94 -2.69 11.15 -31.69
C ARG A 94 -2.99 11.97 -32.96
N ASP A 95 -4.24 11.93 -33.38
CA ASP A 95 -4.80 12.58 -34.56
C ASP A 95 -5.05 14.08 -34.31
N GLU A 96 -5.47 14.48 -33.10
CA GLU A 96 -5.60 15.89 -32.68
C GLU A 96 -4.25 16.59 -32.52
N PHE A 97 -3.22 15.87 -32.07
CA PHE A 97 -1.89 16.45 -31.82
C PHE A 97 -1.19 16.93 -33.10
N TRP A 98 -1.47 16.29 -34.23
CA TRP A 98 -0.82 16.57 -35.52
C TRP A 98 -1.71 17.27 -36.55
N SER A 99 -2.99 17.55 -36.22
CA SER A 99 -3.86 18.30 -37.11
C SER A 99 -3.43 19.78 -37.14
N PRO A 100 -3.15 20.37 -38.30
CA PRO A 100 -3.08 21.81 -38.44
C PRO A 100 -4.40 22.41 -37.95
N LYS A 101 -4.33 23.52 -37.19
CA LYS A 101 -5.53 24.27 -36.81
C LYS A 101 -6.04 24.96 -38.06
N GLU A 102 -7.24 24.63 -38.50
CA GLU A 102 -7.93 25.41 -39.54
C GLU A 102 -8.39 26.72 -38.90
N ASP A 103 -7.76 27.81 -39.34
CA ASP A 103 -8.03 29.21 -39.00
C ASP A 103 -9.19 29.83 -39.81
#